data_AF-A0A7R9V0H7-F1
#
_entry.id   AF-A0A7R9V0H7-F1
#
_cell.length_a   1.000
_cell.length_b   1.000
_cell.length_c   1.000
_cell.angle_alpha   90.00
_cell.angle_beta   90.00
_cell.angle_gamma   90.00
#
_symmetry.space_group_name_H-M   'P 1'
#
loop_
_entity.id
_entity.type
_entity.pdbx_description
1 polymer ?
#
loop_
_entity_poly.entity_id
_entity_poly.type
_entity_poly.pdbx_seq_one_letter_code
_entity_poly.pdbx_strand_id
1 'polypeptide(L)'
;CCASGGVPAAVASVDVDAAAPPTATACAALAGVGFRPSVVWDPQVKAYLARAFGADFDSMSASLGMPPPCTCLRVNTLRASTDEVLQHVRAVSAGARGVAASPYVHDSLPVVILPGEGPLSVDYSVCAGKEVVISRKAAEAVLRGAPCYVPGVLACSKGVEAGDAVAVSAVLERGYDSASAGKAPLKRGTVIGSATWDAAGLPDRSGLYIGVGIAALSRPRMFNASNGVAVSMLSPAFRVPSCQGLEGKVMLQNLPSVAAAVALSPRPGSRVLDMCAAPGGKSTMLAQLMHDQGEVVALDRSHAKVGRVMGATHEPRTKICDRWVAHVGPPASP
;
A
#
# COMPACT_ATOMS: atom_id res chain seq x y z
N CYS A 1 5.13 12.15 -6.02
CA CYS A 1 5.37 11.69 -7.41
C CYS A 1 4.14 10.99 -7.98
N CYS A 2 3.09 11.74 -8.29
CA CYS A 2 2.02 11.32 -9.19
C CYS A 2 1.78 12.52 -10.11
N ALA A 3 2.49 12.58 -11.23
CA ALA A 3 2.26 13.59 -12.25
C ALA A 3 1.18 13.07 -13.20
N SER A 4 0.08 13.83 -13.27
CA SER A 4 -0.79 14.07 -14.42
C SER A 4 -0.72 13.06 -15.57
N GLY A 5 -1.72 12.17 -15.60
CA GLY A 5 -2.12 11.45 -16.79
C GLY A 5 -3.59 11.09 -16.62
N GLY A 6 -4.49 11.86 -17.22
CA GLY A 6 -5.91 11.54 -17.26
C GLY A 6 -6.09 10.18 -17.91
N VAL A 7 -6.75 9.26 -17.20
CA VAL A 7 -7.16 7.96 -17.74
C VAL A 7 -8.61 8.11 -18.19
N PRO A 8 -8.97 7.71 -19.43
CA PRO A 8 -10.36 7.80 -19.89
C PRO A 8 -11.26 6.86 -19.08
N ALA A 9 -12.42 7.38 -18.70
CA ALA A 9 -13.50 6.63 -18.09
C ALA A 9 -14.12 5.69 -19.13
N ALA A 10 -13.72 4.43 -19.14
CA ALA A 10 -14.49 3.30 -19.66
C ALA A 10 -13.74 1.99 -19.38
N VAL A 11 -14.06 1.31 -18.27
CA VAL A 11 -13.89 -0.14 -18.19
C VAL A 11 -15.29 -0.70 -18.37
N ALA A 12 -15.61 -1.06 -19.61
CA ALA A 12 -16.81 -1.81 -19.94
C ALA A 12 -16.79 -3.13 -19.16
N SER A 13 -17.96 -3.53 -18.66
CA SER A 13 -18.24 -4.86 -18.13
C SER A 13 -17.81 -5.92 -19.15
N VAL A 14 -16.73 -6.64 -18.87
CA VAL A 14 -16.33 -7.81 -19.64
C VAL A 14 -17.01 -9.01 -19.00
N ASP A 15 -17.94 -9.62 -19.71
CA ASP A 15 -18.54 -10.90 -19.34
C ASP A 15 -17.45 -11.97 -19.25
N VAL A 16 -17.33 -12.57 -18.06
CA VAL A 16 -16.28 -13.54 -17.70
C VAL A 16 -16.53 -14.92 -18.32
N ASP A 17 -17.61 -15.10 -19.08
CA ASP A 17 -18.11 -16.40 -19.55
C ASP A 17 -17.61 -16.82 -20.95
N ALA A 18 -16.72 -16.06 -21.58
CA ALA A 18 -16.29 -16.31 -22.98
C ALA A 18 -14.83 -16.79 -23.16
N ALA A 19 -14.13 -17.16 -22.09
CA ALA A 19 -12.77 -17.72 -22.19
C ALA A 19 -12.81 -19.25 -22.35
N ALA A 20 -12.11 -19.78 -23.37
CA ALA A 20 -11.95 -21.21 -23.56
C ALA A 20 -11.39 -21.89 -22.29
N PRO A 21 -11.87 -23.10 -21.93
CA PRO A 21 -11.49 -23.75 -20.68
C PRO A 21 -9.96 -23.97 -20.63
N PRO A 22 -9.29 -23.63 -19.52
CA PRO A 22 -7.86 -23.83 -19.39
C PRO A 22 -7.52 -25.33 -19.43
N THR A 23 -6.39 -25.68 -20.04
CA THR A 23 -5.89 -27.05 -20.08
C THR A 23 -5.59 -27.57 -18.67
N ALA A 24 -5.96 -28.83 -18.39
CA ALA A 24 -5.91 -29.44 -17.05
C ALA A 24 -4.55 -29.33 -16.33
N THR A 25 -3.45 -29.25 -17.08
CA THR A 25 -2.08 -29.14 -16.55
C THR A 25 -1.78 -27.77 -15.92
N ALA A 26 -2.43 -26.70 -16.39
CA ALA A 26 -2.21 -25.35 -15.87
C ALA A 26 -2.97 -25.06 -14.57
N CYS A 27 -4.09 -25.77 -14.36
CA CYS A 27 -4.92 -25.70 -13.16
C CYS A 27 -4.21 -26.31 -11.93
N ALA A 28 -3.35 -27.32 -12.15
CA ALA A 28 -2.59 -27.99 -11.09
C ALA A 28 -1.48 -27.11 -10.47
N ALA A 29 -0.95 -26.13 -11.21
CA ALA A 29 0.21 -25.34 -10.79
C ALA A 29 -0.09 -24.38 -9.61
N LEU A 30 -1.36 -24.03 -9.38
CA LEU A 30 -1.80 -23.13 -8.31
C LEU A 30 -2.66 -23.85 -7.25
N ALA A 31 -2.64 -25.18 -7.21
CA ALA A 31 -3.32 -25.94 -6.17
C ALA A 31 -2.64 -25.73 -4.80
N GLY A 32 -3.43 -25.42 -3.77
CA GLY A 32 -2.94 -25.26 -2.39
C GLY A 32 -2.36 -23.89 -2.04
N VAL A 33 -2.30 -22.97 -3.00
CA VAL A 33 -1.84 -21.59 -2.76
C VAL A 33 -2.93 -20.73 -2.12
N GLY A 34 -2.54 -19.66 -1.43
CA GLY A 34 -3.45 -18.69 -0.85
C GLY A 34 -2.74 -17.63 -0.02
N PHE A 35 -3.50 -16.87 0.75
CA PHE A 35 -2.96 -15.87 1.66
C PHE A 35 -2.90 -16.43 3.10
N ARG A 36 -1.74 -16.96 3.46
CA ARG A 36 -1.42 -17.51 4.79
C ARG A 36 0.04 -17.17 5.13
N PRO A 37 0.36 -15.88 5.34
CA PRO A 37 1.72 -15.46 5.61
C PRO A 37 2.19 -16.00 6.96
N SER A 38 3.46 -16.37 7.04
CA SER A 38 4.12 -16.76 8.29
C SER A 38 5.20 -15.74 8.64
N VAL A 39 5.23 -15.33 9.90
CA VAL A 39 6.28 -14.45 10.42
C VAL A 39 7.42 -15.31 10.93
N VAL A 40 8.59 -15.16 10.29
CA VAL A 40 9.82 -15.84 10.69
C VAL A 40 10.68 -14.83 11.44
N TRP A 41 11.04 -15.19 12.67
CA TRP A 41 11.88 -14.38 13.55
C TRP A 41 13.30 -14.94 13.58
N ASP A 42 14.27 -14.04 13.72
CA ASP A 42 15.59 -14.42 14.24
C ASP A 42 15.42 -15.08 15.63
N PRO A 43 16.13 -16.19 15.93
CA PRO A 43 15.96 -16.91 17.19
C PRO A 43 16.19 -16.07 18.45
N GLN A 44 17.17 -15.16 18.44
CA GLN A 44 17.47 -14.29 19.58
C GLN A 44 16.36 -13.25 19.76
N VAL A 45 15.90 -12.66 18.66
CA VAL A 45 14.77 -11.72 18.67
C VAL A 45 13.50 -12.42 19.17
N LYS A 46 13.22 -13.64 18.69
CA LYS A 46 12.07 -14.43 19.15
C LYS A 46 12.14 -14.68 20.65
N ALA A 47 13.28 -15.15 21.16
CA ALA A 47 13.46 -15.41 22.59
C ALA A 47 13.27 -14.14 23.43
N TYR A 48 13.80 -13.00 22.97
CA TYR A 48 13.63 -11.72 23.63
C TYR A 48 12.16 -11.29 23.69
N LEU A 49 11.45 -11.30 22.56
CA LEU A 49 10.06 -10.86 22.47
C LEU A 49 9.11 -11.82 23.19
N ALA A 50 9.34 -13.14 23.08
CA ALA A 50 8.57 -14.14 23.82
C ALA A 50 8.70 -13.94 25.33
N ARG A 51 9.91 -13.60 25.83
CA ARG A 51 10.11 -13.26 27.24
C ARG A 51 9.41 -11.95 27.64
N ALA A 52 9.44 -10.94 26.77
CA ALA A 52 8.85 -9.63 27.05
C ALA A 52 7.32 -9.63 27.05
N PHE A 53 6.72 -10.40 26.15
CA PHE A 53 5.28 -10.43 25.93
C PHE A 53 4.57 -11.67 26.50
N GLY A 54 5.33 -12.68 26.94
CA GLY A 54 4.78 -13.88 27.56
C GLY A 54 3.79 -14.62 26.66
N ALA A 55 2.63 -14.97 27.22
CA ALA A 55 1.59 -15.76 26.55
C ALA A 55 0.99 -15.06 25.31
N ASP A 56 1.06 -13.73 25.23
CA ASP A 56 0.48 -12.97 24.12
C ASP A 56 1.38 -12.95 22.87
N PHE A 57 2.64 -13.37 22.99
CA PHE A 57 3.63 -13.25 21.91
C PHE A 57 3.19 -13.96 20.63
N ASP A 58 2.70 -15.20 20.72
CA ASP A 58 2.34 -15.98 19.53
C ASP A 58 1.14 -15.36 18.79
N SER A 59 0.15 -14.84 19.53
CA SER A 59 -1.01 -14.14 18.98
C SER A 59 -0.62 -12.82 18.29
N MET A 60 0.26 -12.03 18.92
CA MET A 60 0.78 -10.79 18.33
C MET A 60 1.63 -11.08 17.09
N SER A 61 2.50 -12.09 17.16
CA SER A 61 3.34 -12.52 16.04
C SER A 61 2.49 -12.96 14.84
N ALA A 62 1.43 -13.72 15.05
CA ALA A 62 0.52 -14.12 13.98
C ALA A 62 -0.19 -12.91 13.35
N SER A 63 -0.61 -11.95 14.18
CA SER A 63 -1.30 -10.73 13.73
C SER A 63 -0.42 -9.83 12.83
N LEU A 64 0.90 -9.84 13.01
CA LEU A 64 1.84 -9.06 12.18
C LEU A 64 1.92 -9.54 10.72
N GLY A 65 1.57 -10.80 10.46
CA GLY A 65 1.47 -11.31 9.09
C GLY A 65 0.24 -10.78 8.34
N MET A 66 -0.75 -10.28 9.06
CA MET A 66 -2.04 -9.88 8.51
C MET A 66 -2.10 -8.36 8.31
N PRO A 67 -2.74 -7.87 7.23
CA PRO A 67 -3.02 -6.44 7.12
C PRO A 67 -3.98 -6.00 8.24
N PRO A 68 -3.96 -4.71 8.63
CA PRO A 68 -4.91 -4.20 9.60
C PRO A 68 -6.36 -4.43 9.14
N PRO A 69 -7.29 -4.77 10.05
CA PRO A 69 -8.69 -5.03 9.71
C PRO A 69 -9.42 -3.78 9.23
N CYS A 70 -8.82 -2.60 9.38
CA CYS A 70 -9.34 -1.35 8.86
C CYS A 70 -8.25 -0.50 8.23
N THR A 71 -8.59 0.18 7.14
CA THR A 71 -7.75 1.20 6.52
C THR A 71 -8.18 2.57 7.02
N CYS A 72 -7.21 3.36 7.44
CA CYS A 72 -7.43 4.69 8.00
C CYS A 72 -7.05 5.77 6.98
N LEU A 73 -8.04 6.57 6.58
CA LEU A 73 -7.85 7.74 5.73
C LEU A 73 -7.84 9.00 6.60
N ARG A 74 -6.66 9.56 6.86
CA ARG A 74 -6.56 10.89 7.45
C ARG A 74 -7.08 11.91 6.46
N VAL A 75 -8.07 12.69 6.86
CA VAL A 75 -8.66 13.76 6.04
C VAL A 75 -7.82 15.01 6.19
N ASN A 76 -7.47 15.62 5.06
CA ASN A 76 -6.86 16.94 5.01
C ASN A 76 -7.94 18.00 5.22
N THR A 77 -8.17 18.39 6.47
CA THR A 77 -9.24 19.35 6.83
C THR A 77 -8.99 20.77 6.32
N LEU A 78 -7.84 21.05 5.71
CA LEU A 78 -7.59 22.30 4.98
C LEU A 78 -8.25 22.29 3.58
N ARG A 79 -8.63 21.11 3.06
CA ARG A 79 -9.12 20.94 1.68
C ARG A 79 -10.46 20.23 1.55
N ALA A 80 -10.86 19.43 2.54
CA ALA A 80 -12.11 18.68 2.52
C ALA A 80 -12.60 18.40 3.95
N SER A 81 -13.90 18.17 4.12
CA SER A 81 -14.47 17.69 5.38
C SER A 81 -14.45 16.16 5.47
N THR A 82 -14.57 15.62 6.69
CA THR A 82 -14.71 14.17 6.89
C THR A 82 -15.97 13.61 6.25
N ASP A 83 -17.06 14.38 6.23
CA ASP A 83 -18.33 13.99 5.62
C ASP A 83 -18.24 13.94 4.09
N GLU A 84 -17.56 14.90 3.47
CA GLU A 84 -17.32 14.91 2.02
C GLU A 84 -16.54 13.67 1.60
N VAL A 85 -15.47 13.34 2.34
CA VAL A 85 -14.66 12.13 2.09
C VAL A 85 -15.50 10.87 2.31
N LEU A 86 -16.28 10.80 3.39
CA LEU A 86 -17.11 9.64 3.70
C LEU A 86 -18.17 9.40 2.61
N GLN A 87 -18.84 10.45 2.15
CA GLN A 87 -19.83 10.36 1.06
C GLN A 87 -19.19 9.87 -0.24
N HIS A 88 -18.01 10.40 -0.59
CA HIS A 88 -17.26 9.94 -1.76
C HIS A 88 -16.91 8.46 -1.67
N VAL A 89 -16.35 8.00 -0.53
CA VAL A 89 -15.99 6.59 -0.38
C VAL A 89 -17.22 5.69 -0.44
N ARG A 90 -18.34 6.09 0.18
CA ARG A 90 -19.60 5.35 0.10
C ARG A 90 -20.13 5.27 -1.34
N ALA A 91 -20.05 6.35 -2.10
CA ALA A 91 -20.47 6.38 -3.50
C ALA A 91 -19.62 5.44 -4.37
N VAL A 92 -18.29 5.45 -4.19
CA VAL A 92 -17.37 4.53 -4.89
C VAL A 92 -17.58 3.08 -4.47
N SER A 93 -17.95 2.85 -3.21
CA SER A 93 -18.16 1.51 -2.64
C SER A 93 -19.54 0.93 -2.96
N ALA A 94 -20.53 1.76 -3.30
CA ALA A 94 -21.91 1.33 -3.55
C ALA A 94 -22.03 0.34 -4.73
N GLY A 95 -21.06 0.34 -5.65
CA GLY A 95 -20.96 -0.63 -6.75
C GLY A 95 -20.18 -1.91 -6.40
N ALA A 96 -19.46 -1.94 -5.27
CA ALA A 96 -18.65 -3.08 -4.86
C ALA A 96 -19.49 -4.05 -4.03
N ARG A 97 -19.97 -5.15 -4.65
CA ARG A 97 -20.71 -6.20 -3.96
C ARG A 97 -19.88 -6.79 -2.81
N GLY A 98 -20.46 -6.85 -1.60
CA GLY A 98 -19.94 -7.64 -0.47
C GLY A 98 -18.83 -6.97 0.33
N VAL A 99 -19.01 -5.72 0.77
CA VAL A 99 -18.25 -5.17 1.90
C VAL A 99 -19.13 -5.29 3.14
N ALA A 100 -18.74 -6.12 4.11
CA ALA A 100 -19.56 -6.43 5.28
C ALA A 100 -19.88 -5.23 6.20
N ALA A 101 -19.01 -4.20 6.23
CA ALA A 101 -19.17 -3.05 7.12
C ALA A 101 -19.00 -1.71 6.38
N SER A 102 -19.91 -0.77 6.67
CA SER A 102 -19.93 0.56 6.04
C SER A 102 -18.79 1.45 6.58
N PRO A 103 -18.12 2.23 5.71
CA PRO A 103 -17.22 3.28 6.15
C PRO A 103 -17.87 4.25 7.15
N TYR A 104 -17.07 4.78 8.08
CA TYR A 104 -17.53 5.72 9.11
C TYR A 104 -16.44 6.75 9.48
N VAL A 105 -16.85 7.88 10.07
CA VAL A 105 -15.92 8.88 10.64
C VAL A 105 -15.53 8.45 12.05
N HIS A 106 -14.26 8.55 12.39
CA HIS A 106 -13.80 8.31 13.76
C HIS A 106 -14.28 9.42 14.71
N ASP A 107 -14.81 9.06 15.88
CA ASP A 107 -15.49 9.99 16.80
C ASP A 107 -14.65 11.23 17.20
N SER A 108 -13.35 11.06 17.41
CA SER A 108 -12.48 12.13 17.93
C SER A 108 -11.31 12.53 17.02
N LEU A 109 -11.15 11.90 15.86
CA LEU A 109 -9.99 12.11 14.98
C LEU A 109 -10.48 12.46 13.58
N PRO A 110 -9.77 13.32 12.82
CA PRO A 110 -10.16 13.68 11.45
C PRO A 110 -9.80 12.55 10.47
N VAL A 111 -10.41 11.39 10.67
CA VAL A 111 -10.12 10.14 9.99
C VAL A 111 -11.43 9.49 9.55
N VAL A 112 -11.45 9.03 8.30
CA VAL A 112 -12.48 8.10 7.82
C VAL A 112 -11.91 6.69 7.89
N ILE A 113 -12.63 5.79 8.56
CA ILE A 113 -12.26 4.39 8.74
C ILE A 113 -12.96 3.55 7.67
N LEU A 114 -12.18 2.73 6.99
CA LEU A 114 -12.63 1.80 5.97
C LEU A 114 -12.46 0.37 6.51
N PRO A 115 -13.53 -0.28 6.95
CA PRO A 115 -13.46 -1.69 7.33
C PRO A 115 -12.99 -2.54 6.16
N GLY A 116 -12.01 -3.41 6.41
CA GLY A 116 -11.55 -4.43 5.48
C GLY A 116 -12.16 -5.79 5.82
N GLU A 117 -12.24 -6.65 4.81
CA GLU A 117 -12.74 -8.01 4.93
C GLU A 117 -11.69 -8.98 4.38
N GLY A 118 -11.36 -10.02 5.15
CA GLY A 118 -10.41 -11.05 4.74
C GLY A 118 -9.75 -11.75 5.93
N PRO A 119 -8.95 -12.80 5.68
CA PRO A 119 -8.59 -13.32 4.36
C PRO A 119 -9.76 -14.06 3.70
N LEU A 120 -10.07 -13.72 2.46
CA LEU A 120 -11.10 -14.36 1.65
C LEU A 120 -10.54 -15.60 0.94
N SER A 121 -11.40 -16.59 0.70
CA SER A 121 -11.05 -17.72 -0.17
C SER A 121 -11.04 -17.26 -1.62
N VAL A 122 -9.91 -17.43 -2.31
CA VAL A 122 -9.73 -17.02 -3.70
C VAL A 122 -9.53 -18.26 -4.56
N ASP A 123 -10.31 -18.36 -5.64
CA ASP A 123 -10.14 -19.41 -6.64
C ASP A 123 -9.11 -18.96 -7.69
N TYR A 124 -7.93 -19.58 -7.66
CA TYR A 124 -6.83 -19.30 -8.59
C TYR A 124 -6.88 -20.15 -9.87
N SER A 125 -7.80 -21.12 -9.98
CA SER A 125 -7.91 -21.99 -11.15
C SER A 125 -8.17 -21.21 -12.45
N VAL A 126 -8.88 -20.08 -12.32
CA VAL A 126 -9.22 -19.15 -13.42
C VAL A 126 -8.00 -18.52 -14.10
N CYS A 127 -6.83 -18.53 -13.46
CA CYS A 127 -5.63 -17.89 -13.99
C CYS A 127 -4.88 -18.74 -15.01
N ALA A 128 -5.28 -20.00 -15.23
CA ALA A 128 -4.59 -20.91 -16.14
C ALA A 128 -3.06 -20.96 -15.90
N GLY A 129 -2.63 -20.91 -14.64
CA GLY A 129 -1.22 -20.90 -14.24
C GLY A 129 -0.44 -19.59 -14.52
N LYS A 130 -1.09 -18.53 -15.02
CA LYS A 130 -0.46 -17.22 -15.21
C LYS A 130 -0.31 -16.50 -13.87
N GLU A 131 0.88 -15.98 -13.58
CA GLU A 131 1.20 -15.32 -12.32
C GLU A 131 1.98 -14.02 -12.57
N VAL A 132 1.69 -13.02 -11.74
CA VAL A 132 2.42 -11.75 -11.61
C VAL A 132 2.94 -11.63 -10.18
N VAL A 133 4.26 -11.51 -10.04
CA VAL A 133 4.93 -11.41 -8.74
C VAL A 133 5.31 -9.97 -8.46
N ILE A 134 4.90 -9.47 -7.31
CA ILE A 134 5.12 -8.09 -6.89
C ILE A 134 6.00 -8.01 -5.65
N SER A 135 6.61 -6.84 -5.45
CA SER A 135 7.40 -6.55 -4.24
C SER A 135 6.52 -6.54 -2.99
N ARG A 136 7.12 -6.85 -1.82
CA ARG A 136 6.46 -6.71 -0.50
C ARG A 136 5.71 -5.39 -0.33
N LYS A 137 6.33 -4.25 -0.65
CA LYS A 137 5.71 -2.92 -0.50
C LYS A 137 4.48 -2.74 -1.40
N ALA A 138 4.52 -3.29 -2.60
CA ALA A 138 3.36 -3.27 -3.50
C ALA A 138 2.25 -4.18 -2.97
N ALA A 139 2.59 -5.37 -2.47
CA ALA A 139 1.63 -6.27 -1.84
C ALA A 139 0.92 -5.64 -0.63
N GLU A 140 1.66 -4.96 0.25
CA GLU A 140 1.08 -4.22 1.38
C GLU A 140 0.13 -3.09 0.96
N ALA A 141 0.33 -2.51 -0.22
CA ALA A 141 -0.60 -1.52 -0.78
C ALA A 141 -1.83 -2.19 -1.38
N VAL A 142 -1.64 -3.29 -2.12
CA VAL A 142 -2.73 -4.05 -2.76
C VAL A 142 -3.66 -4.67 -1.72
N LEU A 143 -3.11 -5.24 -0.64
CA LEU A 143 -3.88 -5.76 0.51
C LEU A 143 -4.70 -4.68 1.22
N ARG A 144 -4.38 -3.39 0.98
CA ARG A 144 -5.13 -2.23 1.49
C ARG A 144 -6.00 -1.55 0.43
N GLY A 145 -6.33 -2.26 -0.66
CA GLY A 145 -7.27 -1.82 -1.68
C GLY A 145 -6.65 -1.02 -2.85
N ALA A 146 -5.33 -0.90 -2.93
CA ALA A 146 -4.69 -0.28 -4.09
C ALA A 146 -4.65 -1.23 -5.30
N PRO A 147 -4.69 -0.73 -6.54
CA PRO A 147 -4.39 -1.56 -7.70
C PRO A 147 -2.90 -1.90 -7.74
N CYS A 148 -2.54 -2.94 -8.48
CA CYS A 148 -1.14 -3.29 -8.68
C CYS A 148 -0.54 -2.41 -9.77
N TYR A 149 0.36 -1.49 -9.39
CA TYR A 149 1.05 -0.60 -10.33
C TYR A 149 2.33 -1.20 -10.90
N VAL A 150 2.66 -0.79 -12.13
CA VAL A 150 3.84 -1.17 -12.90
C VAL A 150 5.16 -1.16 -12.11
N PRO A 151 5.50 -0.13 -11.30
CA PRO A 151 6.76 -0.11 -10.56
C PRO A 151 6.87 -1.20 -9.49
N GLY A 152 5.75 -1.76 -9.04
CA GLY A 152 5.70 -2.80 -8.03
C GLY A 152 5.94 -4.22 -8.56
N VAL A 153 5.85 -4.42 -9.89
CA VAL A 153 5.97 -5.73 -10.55
C VAL A 153 7.44 -6.12 -10.70
N LEU A 154 7.78 -7.31 -10.23
CA LEU A 154 9.15 -7.84 -10.27
C LEU A 154 9.31 -8.98 -11.28
N ALA A 155 8.35 -9.91 -11.33
CA ALA A 155 8.35 -11.03 -12.25
C ALA A 155 6.95 -11.30 -12.80
N CYS A 156 6.88 -11.99 -13.94
CA CYS A 156 5.63 -12.30 -14.62
C CYS A 156 5.80 -13.55 -15.49
N SER A 157 4.77 -14.39 -15.56
CA SER A 157 4.73 -15.57 -16.44
C SER A 157 4.99 -15.18 -17.90
N LYS A 158 5.52 -16.14 -18.68
CA LYS A 158 5.70 -15.96 -20.12
C LYS A 158 4.32 -15.89 -20.80
N GLY A 159 4.14 -14.96 -21.74
CA GLY A 159 2.93 -14.87 -22.56
C GLY A 159 1.71 -14.26 -21.87
N VAL A 160 1.90 -13.45 -20.81
CA VAL A 160 0.82 -12.62 -20.26
C VAL A 160 0.55 -11.43 -21.17
N GLU A 161 -0.69 -11.34 -21.63
CA GLU A 161 -1.25 -10.27 -22.45
C GLU A 161 -2.29 -9.45 -21.66
N ALA A 162 -2.63 -8.26 -22.17
CA ALA A 162 -3.68 -7.45 -21.55
C ALA A 162 -5.03 -8.18 -21.67
N GLY A 163 -5.80 -8.21 -20.58
CA GLY A 163 -7.07 -8.94 -20.46
C GLY A 163 -6.94 -10.33 -19.81
N ASP A 164 -5.73 -10.86 -19.65
CA ASP A 164 -5.53 -12.15 -19.01
C ASP A 164 -5.87 -12.12 -17.52
N ALA A 165 -6.56 -13.16 -17.04
CA ALA A 165 -6.64 -13.45 -15.62
C ALA A 165 -5.28 -13.95 -15.10
N VAL A 166 -4.77 -13.30 -14.05
CA VAL A 166 -3.46 -13.60 -13.47
C VAL A 166 -3.55 -13.72 -11.95
N ALA A 167 -2.84 -14.69 -11.40
CA ALA A 167 -2.62 -14.80 -9.97
C ALA A 167 -1.61 -13.73 -9.56
N VAL A 168 -1.90 -12.98 -8.51
CA VAL A 168 -0.99 -11.98 -7.96
C VAL A 168 -0.39 -12.52 -6.67
N SER A 169 0.93 -12.58 -6.61
CA SER A 169 1.67 -13.08 -5.46
C SER A 169 2.76 -12.10 -5.04
N ALA A 170 3.18 -12.19 -3.79
CA ALA A 170 4.25 -11.36 -3.24
C ALA A 170 5.57 -12.14 -3.16
N VAL A 171 6.67 -11.38 -3.16
CA VAL A 171 7.97 -11.88 -2.73
C VAL A 171 8.50 -11.02 -1.59
N LEU A 172 9.00 -11.69 -0.55
CA LEU A 172 9.64 -11.05 0.59
C LEU A 172 11.11 -10.75 0.28
N GLU A 173 11.66 -9.72 0.91
CA GLU A 173 13.09 -9.37 0.82
C GLU A 173 13.92 -10.49 1.46
N ARG A 174 15.18 -10.67 1.01
CA ARG A 174 16.06 -11.67 1.61
C ARG A 174 16.31 -11.36 3.10
N GLY A 175 16.32 -12.41 3.90
CA GLY A 175 16.60 -12.35 5.34
C GLY A 175 17.96 -11.72 5.64
N TYR A 176 18.11 -11.27 6.90
CA TYR A 176 19.27 -10.53 7.39
C TYR A 176 20.58 -11.33 7.34
N ASP A 177 20.51 -12.66 7.30
CA ASP A 177 21.67 -13.56 7.24
C ASP A 177 22.35 -13.61 5.87
N SER A 178 21.79 -12.95 4.85
CA SER A 178 22.39 -12.90 3.52
C SER A 178 23.20 -11.62 3.31
N ALA A 179 24.29 -11.72 2.53
CA ALA A 179 25.06 -10.55 2.06
C ALA A 179 24.22 -9.52 1.26
N SER A 180 22.97 -9.86 0.95
CA SER A 180 21.98 -9.05 0.22
C SER A 180 20.75 -8.72 1.08
N ALA A 181 20.89 -8.65 2.40
CA ALA A 181 19.83 -8.35 3.36
C ALA A 181 18.98 -7.14 2.93
N GLY A 182 17.66 -7.29 2.99
CA GLY A 182 16.71 -6.21 2.68
C GLY A 182 16.57 -5.86 1.19
N LYS A 183 17.23 -6.58 0.27
CA LYS A 183 16.98 -6.47 -1.17
C LYS A 183 15.96 -7.50 -1.63
N ALA A 184 15.13 -7.12 -2.60
CA ALA A 184 14.27 -8.08 -3.28
C ALA A 184 15.15 -9.18 -3.92
N PRO A 185 14.81 -10.46 -3.74
CA PRO A 185 15.61 -11.57 -4.29
C PRO A 185 15.55 -11.64 -5.82
N LEU A 186 14.63 -10.89 -6.44
CA LEU A 186 14.40 -10.88 -7.89
C LEU A 186 14.79 -9.55 -8.51
N LYS A 187 15.40 -9.62 -9.69
CA LYS A 187 15.56 -8.47 -10.58
C LYS A 187 14.23 -8.19 -11.28
N ARG A 188 13.88 -6.91 -11.43
CA ARG A 188 12.69 -6.51 -12.19
C ARG A 188 12.79 -7.03 -13.63
N GLY A 189 11.72 -7.65 -14.11
CA GLY A 189 11.68 -8.27 -15.45
C GLY A 189 12.05 -9.75 -15.46
N THR A 190 12.14 -10.41 -14.31
CA THR A 190 12.36 -11.87 -14.25
C THR A 190 11.18 -12.63 -14.87
N VAL A 191 11.44 -13.71 -15.58
CA VAL A 191 10.42 -14.62 -16.11
C VAL A 191 10.25 -15.78 -15.13
N ILE A 192 9.01 -16.07 -14.72
CA ILE A 192 8.72 -17.19 -13.81
C ILE A 192 9.10 -18.52 -14.50
N GLY A 193 9.80 -19.40 -13.79
CA GLY A 193 10.30 -20.67 -14.32
C GLY A 193 11.52 -20.56 -15.25
N SER A 194 12.17 -19.39 -15.32
CA SER A 194 13.46 -19.25 -16.02
C SER A 194 14.64 -19.62 -15.13
N ALA A 195 15.82 -19.85 -15.72
CA ALA A 195 17.05 -20.07 -14.95
C ALA A 195 17.34 -18.95 -13.93
N THR A 196 16.99 -17.70 -14.25
CA THR A 196 17.14 -16.57 -13.31
C THR A 196 16.16 -16.61 -12.15
N TRP A 197 14.98 -17.21 -12.34
CA TRP A 197 14.00 -17.44 -11.29
C TRP A 197 14.48 -18.55 -10.34
N ASP A 198 14.95 -19.67 -10.88
CA ASP A 198 15.44 -20.79 -10.08
C ASP A 198 16.69 -20.39 -9.28
N ALA A 199 17.64 -19.69 -9.93
CA ALA A 199 18.84 -19.17 -9.30
C ALA A 199 18.58 -18.12 -8.20
N ALA A 200 17.37 -17.56 -8.12
CA ALA A 200 17.01 -16.62 -7.06
C ALA A 200 16.88 -17.30 -5.69
N GLY A 201 16.67 -18.62 -5.67
CA GLY A 201 16.56 -19.44 -4.44
C GLY A 201 15.42 -18.97 -3.54
N LEU A 202 14.24 -18.74 -4.12
CA LEU A 202 13.10 -18.22 -3.36
C LEU A 202 12.63 -19.25 -2.33
N PRO A 203 12.29 -18.83 -1.09
CA PRO A 203 11.61 -19.70 -0.14
C PRO A 203 10.21 -20.06 -0.64
N ASP A 204 9.52 -20.96 0.07
CA ASP A 204 8.12 -21.25 -0.23
C ASP A 204 7.27 -19.96 -0.16
N ARG A 205 6.46 -19.75 -1.21
CA ARG A 205 5.56 -18.61 -1.38
C ARG A 205 4.09 -19.03 -1.47
N SER A 206 3.78 -20.31 -1.25
CA SER A 206 2.42 -20.85 -1.31
C SER A 206 1.42 -20.03 -0.48
N GLY A 207 1.86 -19.47 0.65
CA GLY A 207 1.08 -18.58 1.53
C GLY A 207 1.11 -17.08 1.20
N LEU A 208 1.71 -16.66 0.09
CA LEU A 208 1.90 -15.25 -0.29
C LEU A 208 1.11 -14.85 -1.55
N TYR A 209 0.08 -15.62 -1.91
CA TYR A 209 -0.81 -15.25 -3.00
C TYR A 209 -1.88 -14.30 -2.46
N ILE A 210 -1.96 -13.10 -3.03
CA ILE A 210 -2.78 -12.00 -2.51
C ILE A 210 -4.08 -11.78 -3.29
N GLY A 211 -4.28 -12.53 -4.38
CA GLY A 211 -5.56 -12.56 -5.09
C GLY A 211 -5.42 -12.78 -6.59
N VAL A 212 -6.57 -12.73 -7.28
CA VAL A 212 -6.66 -12.80 -8.74
C VAL A 212 -6.95 -11.40 -9.27
N GLY A 213 -6.34 -11.05 -10.40
CA GLY A 213 -6.65 -9.83 -11.12
C GLY A 213 -6.59 -9.99 -12.62
N ILE A 214 -6.98 -8.94 -13.33
CA ILE A 214 -6.89 -8.85 -14.79
C ILE A 214 -5.67 -8.01 -15.14
N ALA A 215 -4.78 -8.57 -15.97
CA ALA A 215 -3.63 -7.86 -16.50
C ALA A 215 -4.11 -6.67 -17.35
N ALA A 216 -3.79 -5.45 -16.93
CA ALA A 216 -4.10 -4.24 -17.70
C ALA A 216 -3.08 -4.00 -18.83
N LEU A 217 -1.91 -4.64 -18.75
CA LEU A 217 -0.80 -4.49 -19.69
C LEU A 217 -0.24 -5.87 -20.04
N SER A 218 0.28 -6.01 -21.26
CA SER A 218 1.10 -7.17 -21.61
C SER A 218 2.45 -7.14 -20.89
N ARG A 219 3.10 -8.30 -20.79
CA ARG A 219 4.39 -8.44 -20.10
C ARG A 219 5.45 -7.43 -20.59
N PRO A 220 5.71 -7.22 -21.91
CA PRO A 220 6.68 -6.23 -22.35
C PRO A 220 6.34 -4.81 -21.88
N ARG A 221 5.06 -4.44 -21.89
CA ARG A 221 4.59 -3.14 -21.41
C ARG A 221 4.75 -2.99 -19.90
N MET A 222 4.48 -4.03 -19.11
CA MET A 222 4.70 -4.00 -17.65
C MET A 222 6.15 -3.68 -17.24
N PHE A 223 7.14 -4.03 -18.08
CA PHE A 223 8.55 -3.80 -17.75
C PHE A 223 9.19 -2.62 -18.48
N ASN A 224 8.58 -2.13 -19.56
CA ASN A 224 9.05 -0.95 -20.29
C ASN A 224 8.33 0.34 -19.87
N ALA A 225 7.12 0.26 -19.31
CA ALA A 225 6.42 1.42 -18.79
C ALA A 225 7.05 1.93 -17.47
N SER A 226 6.98 3.25 -17.27
CA SER A 226 7.44 3.93 -16.05
C SER A 226 6.34 4.06 -14.99
N ASN A 227 5.07 4.06 -15.40
CA ASN A 227 3.89 4.20 -14.55
C ASN A 227 2.69 3.45 -15.16
N GLY A 228 1.56 3.49 -14.45
CA GLY A 228 0.31 2.84 -14.87
C GLY A 228 -0.06 1.61 -14.04
N VAL A 229 -1.30 1.17 -14.19
CA VAL A 229 -1.82 -0.05 -13.57
C VAL A 229 -1.31 -1.24 -14.38
N ALA A 230 -0.67 -2.20 -13.71
CA ALA A 230 -0.24 -3.46 -14.31
C ALA A 230 -1.32 -4.53 -14.18
N VAL A 231 -1.95 -4.62 -13.01
CA VAL A 231 -3.03 -5.58 -12.73
C VAL A 231 -4.15 -4.88 -11.96
N SER A 232 -5.38 -5.01 -12.47
CA SER A 232 -6.60 -4.61 -11.75
C SER A 232 -7.07 -5.79 -10.92
N MET A 233 -7.17 -5.63 -9.60
CA MET A 233 -7.57 -6.72 -8.72
C MET A 233 -9.05 -7.03 -8.88
N LEU A 234 -9.38 -8.31 -9.15
CA LEU A 234 -10.75 -8.79 -9.30
C LEU A 234 -11.23 -9.48 -8.02
N SER A 235 -10.43 -10.43 -7.53
CA SER A 235 -10.70 -11.22 -6.33
C SER A 235 -9.50 -11.16 -5.38
N PRO A 236 -9.33 -10.07 -4.61
CA PRO A 236 -8.24 -9.95 -3.65
C PRO A 236 -8.50 -10.81 -2.40
N ALA A 237 -7.42 -11.26 -1.76
CA ALA A 237 -7.48 -11.94 -0.47
C ALA A 237 -8.02 -11.02 0.64
N PHE A 238 -7.83 -9.70 0.50
CA PHE A 238 -8.41 -8.69 1.37
C PHE A 238 -9.19 -7.67 0.55
N ARG A 239 -10.45 -7.48 0.90
CA ARG A 239 -11.32 -6.50 0.29
C ARG A 239 -11.35 -5.26 1.16
N VAL A 240 -10.92 -4.14 0.58
CA VAL A 240 -10.97 -2.82 1.22
C VAL A 240 -11.55 -1.84 0.21
N PRO A 241 -12.47 -0.95 0.61
CA PRO A 241 -12.95 0.13 -0.25
C PRO A 241 -11.82 0.94 -0.91
N SER A 242 -11.98 1.23 -2.20
CA SER A 242 -11.03 2.07 -2.93
C SER A 242 -11.10 3.53 -2.46
N CYS A 243 -9.94 4.18 -2.38
CA CYS A 243 -9.81 5.61 -2.07
C CYS A 243 -9.43 6.45 -3.31
N GLN A 244 -9.68 5.95 -4.52
CA GLN A 244 -9.42 6.69 -5.77
C GLN A 244 -10.29 7.95 -5.86
N GLY A 245 -9.76 9.03 -6.46
CA GLY A 245 -10.47 10.29 -6.63
C GLY A 245 -10.45 11.22 -5.40
N LEU A 246 -9.66 10.88 -4.39
CA LEU A 246 -9.48 11.68 -3.16
C LEU A 246 -8.07 12.31 -3.09
N GLU A 247 -7.43 12.53 -4.24
CA GLU A 247 -6.07 13.05 -4.33
C GLU A 247 -5.96 14.42 -3.64
N GLY A 248 -5.00 14.54 -2.72
CA GLY A 248 -4.78 15.77 -1.94
C GLY A 248 -5.81 16.05 -0.85
N LYS A 249 -6.94 15.33 -0.82
CA LYS A 249 -7.98 15.43 0.23
C LYS A 249 -7.76 14.44 1.36
N VAL A 250 -7.11 13.30 1.09
CA VAL A 250 -6.82 12.28 2.11
C VAL A 250 -5.38 11.81 2.05
N MET A 251 -4.91 11.25 3.17
CA MET A 251 -3.65 10.53 3.28
C MET A 251 -3.87 9.20 3.99
N LEU A 252 -3.38 8.11 3.41
CA LEU A 252 -3.33 6.82 4.09
C LEU A 252 -2.35 6.91 5.27
N GLN A 253 -2.86 6.79 6.49
CA GLN A 253 -2.07 6.92 7.70
C GLN A 253 -2.68 6.10 8.84
N ASN A 254 -1.88 5.27 9.49
CA ASN A 254 -2.34 4.42 10.59
C ASN A 254 -2.90 5.28 11.74
N LEU A 255 -3.98 4.82 12.36
CA LEU A 255 -4.68 5.53 13.44
C LEU A 255 -3.75 6.00 14.59
N PRO A 256 -2.82 5.17 15.11
CA PRO A 256 -1.91 5.61 16.18
C PRO A 256 -1.00 6.77 15.76
N SER A 257 -0.65 6.87 14.47
CA SER A 257 0.15 7.99 13.98
C SER A 257 -0.64 9.29 13.90
N VAL A 258 -1.95 9.23 13.66
CA VAL A 258 -2.83 10.41 13.72
C VAL A 258 -3.07 10.80 15.18
N ALA A 259 -3.37 9.82 16.03
CA ALA A 259 -3.57 10.02 17.46
C ALA A 259 -2.35 10.68 18.13
N ALA A 260 -1.13 10.28 17.75
CA ALA A 260 0.10 10.90 18.26
C ALA A 260 0.21 12.41 17.94
N ALA A 261 -0.18 12.83 16.72
CA ALA A 261 -0.17 14.24 16.35
C ALA A 261 -1.27 15.03 17.09
N VAL A 262 -2.45 14.43 17.24
CA VAL A 262 -3.55 15.01 18.03
C VAL A 262 -3.18 15.08 19.51
N ALA A 263 -2.48 14.10 20.08
CA ALA A 263 -2.01 14.16 21.46
C ALA A 263 -1.04 15.33 21.69
N LEU A 264 -0.24 15.72 20.69
CA LEU A 264 0.61 16.91 20.76
C LEU A 264 -0.21 18.22 20.68
N SER A 265 -1.33 18.23 19.96
CA SER A 265 -2.30 19.34 19.88
C SER A 265 -1.66 20.75 19.80
N PRO A 266 -0.77 21.02 18.82
CA PRO A 266 -0.17 22.34 18.70
C PRO A 266 -1.25 23.38 18.39
N ARG A 267 -1.21 24.53 19.08
CA ARG A 267 -2.13 25.64 18.82
C ARG A 267 -1.69 26.39 17.56
N PRO A 268 -2.62 27.02 16.81
CA PRO A 268 -2.27 28.01 15.79
C PRO A 268 -1.24 29.02 16.31
N GLY A 269 -0.20 29.28 15.51
CA GLY A 269 0.95 30.12 15.85
C GLY A 269 2.10 29.39 16.56
N SER A 270 1.95 28.11 16.91
CA SER A 270 3.01 27.34 17.56
C SER A 270 4.19 27.09 16.61
N ARG A 271 5.36 26.86 17.21
CA ARG A 271 6.56 26.40 16.53
C ARG A 271 6.88 24.98 16.96
N VAL A 272 6.81 24.04 16.03
CA VAL A 272 6.89 22.59 16.29
C VAL A 272 8.08 21.99 15.54
N LEU A 273 8.81 21.07 16.17
CA LEU A 273 9.92 20.34 15.57
C LEU A 273 9.58 18.86 15.43
N ASP A 274 9.56 18.37 14.19
CA ASP A 274 9.49 16.94 13.86
C ASP A 274 10.88 16.47 13.42
N MET A 275 11.61 15.83 14.35
CA MET A 275 13.01 15.44 14.15
C MET A 275 13.20 14.26 13.18
N CYS A 276 12.13 13.51 12.86
CA CYS A 276 12.16 12.29 12.05
C CYS A 276 10.94 12.25 11.12
N ALA A 277 10.83 13.28 10.30
CA ALA A 277 9.60 13.63 9.61
C ALA A 277 9.22 12.68 8.48
N ALA A 278 10.17 12.06 7.79
CA ALA A 278 9.85 11.35 6.56
C ALA A 278 8.93 10.13 6.78
N PRO A 279 7.89 9.95 5.94
CA PRO A 279 7.61 10.67 4.68
C PRO A 279 6.75 11.95 4.82
N GLY A 280 6.45 12.43 6.03
CA GLY A 280 5.76 13.71 6.27
C GLY A 280 4.34 13.59 6.83
N GLY A 281 3.88 12.38 7.17
CA GLY A 281 2.49 12.16 7.60
C GLY A 281 2.12 12.83 8.93
N LYS A 282 3.03 12.86 9.91
CA LYS A 282 2.80 13.56 11.18
C LYS A 282 3.02 15.05 11.02
N SER A 283 4.07 15.46 10.32
CA SER A 283 4.39 16.87 10.07
C SER A 283 3.23 17.60 9.36
N THR A 284 2.65 16.99 8.33
CA THR A 284 1.47 17.55 7.63
C THR A 284 0.21 17.56 8.50
N MET A 285 0.03 16.59 9.40
CA MET A 285 -1.06 16.60 10.37
C MET A 285 -0.87 17.71 11.42
N LEU A 286 0.35 17.96 11.88
CA LEU A 286 0.65 19.05 12.80
C LEU A 286 0.37 20.42 12.15
N ALA A 287 0.76 20.62 10.89
CA ALA A 287 0.41 21.82 10.14
C ALA A 287 -1.11 22.00 10.02
N GLN A 288 -1.84 20.91 9.73
CA GLN A 288 -3.30 20.91 9.66
C GLN A 288 -3.96 21.28 11.00
N LEU A 289 -3.48 20.72 12.12
CA LEU A 289 -3.99 21.04 13.47
C LEU A 289 -3.78 22.51 13.85
N MET A 290 -2.71 23.12 13.34
CA MET A 290 -2.44 24.55 13.51
C MET A 290 -3.16 25.43 12.50
N HIS A 291 -4.05 24.88 11.66
CA HIS A 291 -4.72 25.59 10.56
C HIS A 291 -3.76 26.29 9.59
N ASP A 292 -2.59 25.69 9.35
CA ASP A 292 -1.49 26.27 8.57
C ASP A 292 -1.02 27.64 9.10
N GLN A 293 -1.22 27.91 10.39
CA GLN A 293 -0.73 29.10 11.10
C GLN A 293 0.36 28.71 12.10
N GLY A 294 1.60 29.16 11.91
CA GLY A 294 2.74 28.80 12.74
C GLY A 294 3.86 28.16 11.93
N GLU A 295 4.71 27.37 12.58
CA GLU A 295 5.89 26.77 11.93
C GLU A 295 6.04 25.30 12.33
N VAL A 296 6.17 24.42 11.34
CA VAL A 296 6.60 23.03 11.51
C VAL A 296 7.98 22.86 10.89
N VAL A 297 8.99 22.60 11.71
CA VAL A 297 10.33 22.25 11.27
C VAL A 297 10.39 20.73 11.11
N ALA A 298 10.43 20.25 9.88
CA ALA A 298 10.49 18.83 9.55
C ALA A 298 11.92 18.43 9.14
N LEU A 299 12.54 17.53 9.91
CA LEU A 299 13.91 17.05 9.69
C LEU A 299 13.92 15.54 9.39
N ASP A 300 14.84 15.11 8.53
CA ASP A 300 15.19 13.69 8.37
C ASP A 300 16.67 13.60 8.00
N ARG A 301 17.33 12.52 8.42
CA ARG A 301 18.76 12.31 8.15
C ARG A 301 19.06 12.10 6.67
N SER A 302 18.13 11.56 5.88
CA SER A 302 18.37 11.19 4.48
C SER A 302 17.78 12.23 3.52
N HIS A 303 18.60 12.84 2.66
CA HIS A 303 18.12 13.74 1.61
C HIS A 303 17.04 13.11 0.72
N ALA A 304 17.18 11.84 0.35
CA ALA A 304 16.18 11.14 -0.45
C ALA A 304 14.82 11.01 0.29
N LYS A 305 14.83 10.93 1.62
CA LYS A 305 13.63 10.91 2.46
C LYS A 305 13.04 12.30 2.65
N VAL A 306 13.87 13.33 2.78
CA VAL A 306 13.46 14.75 2.81
C VAL A 306 12.66 15.10 1.55
N GLY A 307 13.12 14.67 0.37
CA GLY A 307 12.36 14.85 -0.87
C GLY A 307 10.95 14.23 -0.85
N ARG A 308 10.70 13.20 -0.02
CA ARG A 308 9.35 12.64 0.16
C ARG A 308 8.48 13.50 1.06
N VAL A 309 9.06 14.13 2.09
CA VAL A 309 8.36 15.11 2.94
C VAL A 309 7.89 16.28 2.06
N MET A 310 8.78 16.83 1.23
CA MET A 310 8.44 17.87 0.25
C MET A 310 7.28 17.46 -0.66
N GLY A 311 7.28 16.21 -1.13
CA GLY A 311 6.22 15.69 -1.99
C GLY A 311 4.87 15.49 -1.29
N ALA A 312 4.87 15.24 0.03
CA ALA A 312 3.65 15.14 0.82
C ALA A 312 3.04 16.53 1.12
N THR A 313 3.87 17.57 1.11
CA THR A 313 3.50 18.97 1.34
C THR A 313 3.28 19.64 -0.02
N HIS A 314 2.12 19.40 -0.65
CA HIS A 314 1.79 19.91 -1.99
C HIS A 314 1.51 21.43 -2.04
N GLU A 315 2.08 22.21 -1.12
CA GLU A 315 2.10 23.67 -1.13
C GLU A 315 3.49 24.20 -0.73
N PRO A 316 4.01 25.25 -1.40
CA PRO A 316 5.36 25.80 -1.22
C PRO A 316 5.60 26.49 0.13
N ARG A 317 4.71 26.28 1.10
CA ARG A 317 4.79 26.86 2.43
C ARG A 317 5.56 25.96 3.38
N THR A 318 5.60 24.64 3.22
CA THR A 318 6.48 23.83 4.08
C THR A 318 7.93 24.10 3.75
N LYS A 319 8.57 24.78 4.68
CA LYS A 319 9.92 25.27 4.51
C LYS A 319 10.75 24.12 5.16
N ILE A 320 11.70 23.57 4.41
CA ILE A 320 12.34 22.28 4.72
C ILE A 320 13.84 22.50 4.83
N CYS A 321 14.38 22.14 5.99
CA CYS A 321 15.70 22.53 6.43
C CYS A 321 16.74 21.45 6.17
N ASP A 322 17.46 21.54 5.05
CA ASP A 322 18.78 20.88 4.90
C ASP A 322 19.84 21.64 5.73
N ARG A 323 19.62 21.81 7.04
CA ARG A 323 20.20 22.91 7.86
C ARG A 323 19.71 24.31 7.40
N TRP A 324 18.42 24.46 7.09
CA TRP A 324 17.85 25.72 6.54
C TRP A 324 16.39 26.00 6.95
N VAL A 325 16.23 26.78 8.03
CA VAL A 325 14.99 27.20 8.72
C VAL A 325 13.84 27.64 7.82
N ALA A 326 12.62 27.43 8.31
CA ALA A 326 11.41 27.22 7.57
C ALA A 326 10.20 28.09 8.01
N HIS A 327 9.84 29.17 7.31
CA HIS A 327 8.77 30.10 7.70
C HIS A 327 7.51 29.91 6.85
N VAL A 328 6.37 29.78 7.53
CA VAL A 328 5.03 30.03 6.98
C VAL A 328 4.40 31.15 7.78
N GLY A 329 4.29 32.31 7.16
CA GLY A 329 3.67 33.50 7.74
C GLY A 329 3.98 34.73 6.89
N PRO A 330 3.13 35.77 6.89
CA PRO A 330 3.47 37.03 6.23
C PRO A 330 4.76 37.58 6.85
N PRO A 331 5.58 38.34 6.10
CA PRO A 331 6.77 38.98 6.67
C PRO A 331 6.33 39.78 7.89
N ALA A 332 7.02 39.58 9.02
CA ALA A 332 6.95 40.53 10.11
C ALA A 332 7.40 41.87 9.53
N SER A 333 6.48 42.83 9.47
CA SER A 333 6.80 44.22 9.17
C SER A 333 7.85 44.72 10.18
N PRO A 334 8.80 45.56 9.75
CA PRO A 334 9.87 46.07 10.61
C PRO A 334 9.35 46.87 11.82
#